data_AF-A0A068V8K4-F1
#
_entry.id   AF-A0A068V8K4-F1
#
_cell.length_a   1.000
_cell.length_b   1.000
_cell.length_c   1.000
_cell.angle_alpha   90.00
_cell.angle_beta   90.00
_cell.angle_gamma   90.00
#
_symmetry.space_group_name_H-M   'P 1'
#
loop_
_entity.id
_entity.type
_entity.pdbx_description
1 polymer ?
#
loop_
_entity_poly.entity_id
_entity_poly.type
_entity_poly.pdbx_seq_one_letter_code
_entity_poly.pdbx_strand_id
1 'polypeptide(L)'
;MCICMCGRHMVNRSGKLENDAPQYNVNVVLTTPVVSLDEVQLQQILTLCDYLSTCPMREKYGRYRPWWSPLGEKHKGWQIAWWHYAQESVLSDVRKQLRRTSWKYLGERM
;
A
#
# COMPACT_ATOMS: atom_id res chain seq x y z
N MET A 1 21.15 -22.40 0.97
CA MET A 1 22.12 -21.32 1.22
C MET A 1 21.52 -20.40 2.27
N CYS A 2 22.08 -20.35 3.48
CA CYS A 2 21.55 -19.50 4.55
C CYS A 2 22.15 -18.10 4.43
N ILE A 3 21.30 -17.10 4.20
CA ILE A 3 21.71 -15.70 4.17
C ILE A 3 21.66 -15.18 5.61
N CYS A 4 22.81 -14.93 6.23
CA CYS A 4 22.86 -14.20 7.50
C CYS A 4 22.67 -12.70 7.22
N MET A 5 21.53 -12.16 7.61
CA MET A 5 21.28 -10.71 7.59
C MET A 5 21.45 -10.15 9.00
N CYS A 6 22.49 -9.32 9.20
CA CYS A 6 22.63 -8.51 10.42
C CYS A 6 22.08 -7.11 10.14
N GLY A 7 20.90 -6.81 10.70
CA GLY A 7 20.31 -5.48 10.67
C GLY A 7 20.39 -4.82 12.05
N ARG A 8 20.88 -3.58 12.11
CA ARG A 8 20.80 -2.75 13.34
C ARG A 8 19.67 -1.74 13.15
N HIS A 9 18.63 -1.84 13.99
CA HIS A 9 17.46 -0.98 13.95
C HIS A 9 17.42 -0.08 15.18
N MET A 10 17.43 1.23 14.99
CA MET A 10 17.29 2.22 16.05
C MET A 10 16.03 3.05 15.82
N VAL A 11 15.19 3.15 16.85
CA VAL A 11 13.92 3.91 16.81
C VAL A 11 14.03 5.09 17.76
N ASN A 12 13.87 6.30 17.25
CA ASN A 12 13.74 7.46 18.12
C ASN A 12 12.28 7.58 18.60
N ARG A 13 12.03 7.25 19.87
CA ARG A 13 10.68 7.27 20.49
C ARG A 13 10.29 8.63 21.06
N SER A 14 11.11 9.68 20.90
CA SER A 14 10.90 10.97 21.57
C SER A 14 9.68 11.77 21.08
N GLY A 15 9.05 11.38 19.96
CA GLY A 15 7.86 12.03 19.40
C GLY A 15 8.08 13.48 18.94
N LYS A 16 9.25 14.06 19.20
CA LYS A 16 9.71 15.35 18.71
C LYS A 16 10.55 15.10 17.48
N LEU A 17 10.14 15.68 16.36
CA LEU A 17 11.00 15.85 15.20
C LEU A 17 12.09 16.85 15.60
N GLU A 18 13.09 16.41 16.37
CA GLU A 18 14.33 17.18 16.49
C GLU A 18 14.91 17.25 15.08
N ASN A 19 15.12 18.47 14.58
CA ASN A 19 15.34 18.80 13.17
C ASN A 19 16.48 18.02 12.49
N ASP A 20 17.35 17.35 13.25
CA ASP A 20 18.58 16.73 12.73
C ASP A 20 18.65 15.20 12.88
N ALA A 21 17.65 14.51 13.45
CA ALA A 21 17.69 13.05 13.65
C ALA A 21 16.58 12.28 12.90
N PRO A 22 16.91 11.25 12.09
CA PRO A 22 15.92 10.43 11.42
C PRO A 22 15.10 9.61 12.42
N GLN A 23 13.78 9.55 12.22
CA GLN A 23 12.84 8.83 13.10
C GLN A 23 13.10 7.32 13.14
N TYR A 24 13.56 6.76 12.03
CA TYR A 24 13.97 5.37 11.88
C TYR A 24 15.34 5.34 11.20
N ASN A 25 16.33 4.70 11.84
CA ASN A 25 17.64 4.46 11.25
C ASN A 25 17.85 2.94 11.13
N VAL A 26 18.01 2.47 9.90
CA VAL A 26 18.22 1.06 9.59
C VAL A 26 19.56 0.93 8.88
N ASN A 27 20.51 0.29 9.53
CA ASN A 27 21.79 -0.04 8.92
C ASN A 27 21.78 -1.53 8.56
N VAL A 28 21.86 -1.82 7.26
CA VAL A 28 21.89 -3.19 6.71
C VAL A 28 23.20 -3.34 5.96
N VAL A 29 24.05 -4.25 6.42
CA VAL A 29 25.32 -4.58 5.75
C VAL A 29 25.10 -5.86 4.95
N LEU A 30 25.09 -5.74 3.62
CA LEU A 30 25.00 -6.87 2.69
C LEU A 30 26.40 -7.13 2.13
N THR A 31 27.06 -8.19 2.58
CA THR A 31 28.46 -8.47 2.22
C THR A 31 28.62 -9.11 0.84
N THR A 32 27.74 -10.02 0.43
CA THR A 32 27.70 -10.60 -0.93
C THR A 32 26.38 -11.32 -1.18
N PRO A 33 25.30 -10.62 -1.58
CA PRO A 33 24.05 -11.28 -1.94
C PRO A 33 24.19 -11.96 -3.31
N VAL A 34 24.40 -13.28 -3.32
CA VAL A 34 24.24 -14.08 -4.54
C VAL A 34 22.74 -14.38 -4.68
N VAL A 35 22.06 -13.61 -5.54
CA VAL A 35 20.65 -13.82 -5.86
C VAL A 35 20.57 -14.70 -7.10
N SER A 36 20.21 -15.96 -6.91
CA SER A 36 19.77 -16.87 -7.97
C SER A 36 18.26 -17.02 -7.86
N LEU A 37 17.54 -16.84 -8.95
CA LEU A 37 16.09 -16.69 -8.92
C LEU A 37 15.48 -17.58 -10.01
N ASP A 38 14.71 -18.57 -9.56
CA ASP A 38 14.00 -19.50 -10.43
C ASP A 38 12.69 -18.90 -10.96
N GLU A 39 12.15 -19.42 -12.07
CA GLU A 39 10.91 -18.91 -12.68
C GLU A 39 9.71 -18.99 -11.72
N VAL A 40 9.62 -20.06 -10.91
CA VAL A 40 8.56 -20.22 -9.92
C VAL A 40 8.71 -19.17 -8.80
N GLN A 41 9.94 -18.91 -8.38
CA GLN A 41 10.24 -17.89 -7.37
C GLN A 41 9.93 -16.48 -7.90
N LEU A 42 10.26 -16.21 -9.17
CA LEU A 42 9.91 -14.96 -9.83
C LEU A 42 8.40 -14.76 -9.87
N GLN A 43 7.64 -15.79 -10.24
CA GLN A 43 6.18 -15.72 -10.26
C GLN A 43 5.59 -15.43 -8.87
N GLN A 44 6.13 -16.06 -7.83
CA GLN A 44 5.70 -15.82 -6.46
C GLN A 44 6.03 -14.41 -5.99
N ILE A 45 7.22 -13.89 -6.32
CA ILE A 45 7.62 -12.53 -6.01
C ILE A 45 6.71 -11.53 -6.72
N LEU A 46 6.44 -11.71 -8.02
CA LEU A 46 5.54 -10.84 -8.77
C LEU A 46 4.11 -10.86 -8.18
N THR A 47 3.62 -12.04 -7.81
CA THR A 47 2.32 -12.18 -7.14
C THR A 47 2.29 -11.46 -5.79
N LEU A 48 3.38 -11.55 -5.01
CA LEU A 48 3.52 -10.86 -3.74
C LEU A 48 3.59 -9.34 -3.95
N CYS A 49 4.34 -8.87 -4.95
CA CYS A 49 4.43 -7.47 -5.31
C CYS A 49 3.07 -6.90 -5.74
N ASP A 50 2.30 -7.63 -6.55
CA ASP A 50 0.93 -7.26 -6.92
C ASP A 50 0.02 -7.20 -5.69
N TYR A 51 0.14 -8.18 -4.78
CA TYR A 51 -0.62 -8.17 -3.54
C TYR A 51 -0.27 -6.95 -2.67
N LEU A 52 1.02 -6.69 -2.43
CA LEU A 52 1.48 -5.56 -1.62
C LEU A 52 1.11 -4.21 -2.24
N SER A 53 1.16 -4.10 -3.58
CA SER A 53 0.79 -2.87 -4.29
C SER A 53 -0.71 -2.61 -4.24
N THR A 54 -1.53 -3.66 -4.23
CA THR A 54 -3.00 -3.54 -4.18
C THR A 54 -3.55 -3.47 -2.74
N CYS A 55 -2.79 -3.90 -1.73
CA CYS A 55 -3.21 -3.86 -0.32
C CYS A 55 -3.61 -2.46 0.17
N PRO A 56 -2.82 -1.40 -0.02
CA PRO A 56 -3.19 -0.06 0.40
C PRO A 56 -4.48 0.44 -0.24
N MET A 57 -4.70 0.09 -1.52
CA MET A 57 -5.93 0.42 -2.23
C MET A 57 -7.13 -0.36 -1.66
N ARG A 58 -6.94 -1.64 -1.32
CA ARG A 58 -7.99 -2.46 -0.68
C ARG A 58 -8.37 -1.93 0.69
N GLU A 59 -7.41 -1.43 1.46
CA GLU A 59 -7.68 -0.81 2.74
C GLU A 59 -8.42 0.53 2.57
N LYS A 60 -7.94 1.39 1.66
CA LYS A 60 -8.51 2.72 1.42
C LYS A 60 -9.93 2.67 0.84
N TYR A 61 -10.19 1.77 -0.11
CA TYR A 61 -11.46 1.72 -0.84
C TYR A 61 -12.30 0.48 -0.51
N GLY A 62 -11.90 -0.33 0.49
CA GLY A 62 -12.53 -1.61 0.81
C GLY A 62 -14.03 -1.54 1.03
N ARG A 63 -14.55 -0.40 1.49
CA ARG A 63 -15.99 -0.14 1.69
C ARG A 63 -16.84 -0.24 0.42
N TYR A 64 -16.24 -0.05 -0.76
CA TYR A 64 -16.91 -0.12 -2.05
C TYR A 64 -16.75 -1.50 -2.72
N ARG A 65 -15.95 -2.37 -2.11
CA ARG A 65 -15.58 -3.64 -2.72
C ARG A 65 -16.79 -4.59 -2.74
N PRO A 66 -17.04 -5.28 -3.86
CA PRO A 66 -18.06 -6.32 -3.89
C PRO A 66 -17.69 -7.46 -2.94
N TRP A 67 -18.68 -7.99 -2.20
CA TRP A 67 -18.51 -9.09 -1.25
C TRP A 67 -17.94 -10.37 -1.90
N TRP A 68 -18.27 -10.59 -3.16
CA TRP A 68 -17.87 -11.78 -3.91
C TRP A 68 -16.45 -11.61 -4.45
N SER A 69 -15.51 -12.43 -3.95
CA SER A 69 -14.20 -12.54 -4.58
C SER A 69 -14.35 -13.24 -5.95
N PRO A 70 -13.95 -12.62 -7.07
CA PRO A 70 -14.15 -13.17 -8.42
C PRO A 70 -13.26 -14.39 -8.72
N LEU A 71 -12.53 -14.90 -7.74
CA LEU A 71 -11.50 -15.93 -7.91
C LEU A 71 -12.07 -17.36 -7.93
N GLY A 72 -13.30 -17.58 -7.44
CA GLY A 72 -13.93 -18.91 -7.41
C GLY A 72 -15.00 -19.11 -8.48
N GLU A 73 -15.96 -18.19 -8.58
CA GLU A 73 -17.06 -18.25 -9.56
C GLU A 73 -17.41 -16.84 -10.06
N LYS A 74 -17.31 -16.65 -11.38
CA LYS A 74 -17.66 -15.40 -12.05
C LYS A 74 -19.18 -15.34 -12.27
N HIS A 75 -19.94 -15.02 -11.22
CA HIS A 75 -21.39 -14.84 -11.32
C HIS A 75 -21.75 -13.74 -12.33
N LYS A 76 -22.88 -13.90 -13.03
CA LYS A 76 -23.38 -12.93 -14.01
C LYS A 76 -23.41 -11.51 -13.41
N GLY A 77 -22.79 -10.55 -14.08
CA GLY A 77 -22.73 -9.15 -13.61
C GLY A 77 -21.52 -8.79 -12.74
N TRP A 78 -20.59 -9.72 -12.48
CA TRP A 78 -19.37 -9.42 -11.71
C TRP A 78 -18.57 -8.24 -12.29
N GLN A 79 -18.46 -8.12 -13.62
CA GLN A 79 -17.74 -7.01 -14.26
C GLN A 79 -18.35 -5.65 -13.93
N ILE A 80 -19.69 -5.57 -13.91
CA ILE A 80 -20.42 -4.34 -13.60
C ILE A 80 -20.20 -3.95 -12.14
N ALA A 81 -20.26 -4.91 -11.21
CA ALA A 81 -19.99 -4.66 -9.80
C ALA A 81 -18.55 -4.17 -9.56
N TRP A 82 -17.57 -4.77 -10.25
CA TRP A 82 -16.18 -4.33 -10.21
C TRP A 82 -15.96 -2.96 -10.85
N TRP A 83 -16.72 -2.62 -11.89
CA TRP A 83 -16.71 -1.29 -12.48
C TRP A 83 -17.26 -0.23 -11.54
N HIS A 84 -18.39 -0.50 -10.88
CA HIS A 84 -18.93 0.40 -9.86
C HIS A 84 -17.97 0.60 -8.69
N TYR A 85 -17.28 -0.46 -8.26
CA TYR A 85 -16.22 -0.34 -7.26
C TYR A 85 -15.11 0.64 -7.69
N ALA A 86 -14.64 0.54 -8.93
CA ALA A 86 -13.63 1.46 -9.46
C ALA A 86 -14.15 2.90 -9.52
N GLN A 87 -15.38 3.11 -10.00
CA GLN A 87 -15.99 4.44 -10.09
C GLN A 87 -16.14 5.11 -8.71
N GLU A 88 -16.70 4.40 -7.72
CA GLU A 88 -16.89 4.95 -6.38
C GLU A 88 -15.56 5.25 -5.67
N SER A 89 -14.52 4.44 -5.94
CA SER A 89 -13.17 4.68 -5.42
C SER A 89 -12.60 6.02 -5.91
N VAL A 90 -12.72 6.29 -7.21
CA VAL A 90 -12.27 7.57 -7.82
C VAL A 90 -13.13 8.74 -7.34
N LEU A 91 -14.45 8.59 -7.34
CA LEU A 91 -15.37 9.65 -6.89
C LEU A 91 -15.15 10.03 -5.43
N SER A 92 -14.84 9.06 -4.57
CA SER A 92 -14.47 9.32 -3.18
C SER A 92 -13.28 10.27 -3.06
N ASP A 93 -12.24 10.05 -3.86
CA ASP A 93 -11.05 10.89 -3.84
C ASP A 93 -11.32 12.29 -4.37
N VAL A 94 -12.05 12.39 -5.49
CA VAL A 94 -12.46 13.69 -6.06
C VAL A 94 -13.28 14.48 -5.05
N ARG A 95 -14.29 13.87 -4.42
CA ARG A 95 -15.11 14.51 -3.37
C ARG A 95 -14.26 14.97 -2.18
N LYS A 96 -13.27 14.17 -1.77
CA LYS A 96 -12.35 14.52 -0.67
C LYS A 96 -11.45 15.70 -1.04
N GLN A 97 -10.95 15.74 -2.28
CA GLN A 97 -10.16 16.86 -2.78
C GLN A 97 -11.00 18.14 -2.87
N LEU A 98 -12.20 18.07 -3.46
CA LEU A 98 -13.11 19.21 -3.56
C LEU A 98 -13.51 19.76 -2.20
N ARG A 99 -13.75 18.90 -1.19
CA ARG A 99 -13.99 19.35 0.18
C ARG A 99 -12.78 20.11 0.73
N ARG A 100 -11.56 19.60 0.56
CA ARG A 100 -10.33 20.27 1.01
C ARG A 100 -10.09 21.63 0.35
N THR A 101 -10.48 21.79 -0.91
CA THR A 101 -10.34 23.05 -1.65
C THR A 101 -11.53 24.00 -1.45
N SER A 102 -12.59 23.58 -0.76
CA SER A 102 -13.74 24.44 -0.51
C SER A 102 -13.42 25.51 0.54
N TRP A 103 -13.96 26.71 0.33
CA TRP A 103 -13.75 27.89 1.19
C TRP A 103 -14.11 27.64 2.67
N LYS A 104 -15.04 26.72 2.93
CA LYS A 104 -15.41 26.29 4.28
C LYS A 104 -14.23 25.70 5.08
N TYR A 105 -13.34 24.95 4.42
CA TYR A 105 -12.15 24.34 5.05
C TYR A 105 -10.91 25.24 4.96
N LEU A 106 -10.95 26.32 4.16
CA LEU A 106 -9.86 27.27 4.07
C LEU A 106 -9.78 28.13 5.35
N GLY A 107 -10.93 28.46 5.95
CA GLY A 107 -11.01 29.16 7.24
C GLY A 107 -10.57 28.33 8.45
N GLU A 108 -10.62 26.99 8.38
CA GLU A 108 -10.12 26.10 9.45
C GLU A 108 -8.59 25.91 9.40
N ARG A 109 -7.91 26.40 8.36
CA ARG A 109 -6.45 26.26 8.17
C ARG A 109 -5.66 27.53 8.49
N MET A 110 -6.32 28.65 8.76
CA MET A 110 -5.71 29.90 9.26
C MET A 110 -5.87 29.99 10.78
#